data_AF-A0A5C6EDV1-F1
#
_entry.id   AF-A0A5C6EDV1-F1
#
_cell.length_a   1.000
_cell.length_b   1.000
_cell.length_c   1.000
_cell.angle_alpha   90.00
_cell.angle_beta   90.00
_cell.angle_gamma   90.00
#
_symmetry.space_group_name_H-M   'P 1'
#
loop_
_entity.id
_entity.type
_entity.pdbx_description
1 polymer ?
#
loop_
_entity_poly.entity_id
_entity_poly.type
_entity_poly.pdbx_seq_one_letter_code
_entity_poly.pdbx_strand_id
1 'polypeptide(L)' 'MNLTTFTIESVHGVKQTLCLETFTVGPQPSSKTTVSAPADPAKKSTATNDVRR' A
#
# COMPACT_ATOMS: atom_id res chain seq x y z
N MET A 1 4.60 10.32 -20.02
CA MET A 1 5.08 11.60 -19.45
C MET A 1 3.90 12.55 -19.45
N ASN A 2 3.39 12.95 -18.29
CA ASN A 2 2.32 13.95 -18.18
C ASN A 2 2.97 15.26 -17.75
N LEU A 3 3.48 16.03 -18.72
CA LEU A 3 4.04 17.35 -18.49
C LEU A 3 2.93 18.38 -18.68
N THR A 4 2.71 19.24 -17.69
CA THR A 4 1.73 20.33 -17.80
C THR A 4 2.46 21.67 -17.77
N THR A 5 2.25 22.47 -18.82
CA THR A 5 2.87 23.79 -18.94
C THR A 5 1.81 24.88 -18.85
N PHE A 6 2.02 25.83 -17.94
CA PHE A 6 1.21 27.05 -17.82
C PHE A 6 2.04 28.24 -18.29
N THR A 7 1.47 29.03 -19.21
CA THR A 7 2.10 30.26 -19.70
C THR A 7 1.22 31.44 -19.36
N ILE A 8 1.82 32.46 -18.74
CA ILE A 8 1.17 33.73 -18.43
C ILE A 8 1.92 34.82 -19.19
N GLU A 9 1.20 35.54 -20.03
CA GLU A 9 1.71 36.71 -20.74
C GLU A 9 1.06 37.96 -20.15
N SER A 10 1.88 38.86 -19.63
CA SER A 10 1.40 40.13 -19.08
C SER A 10 1.13 41.13 -20.20
N VAL A 11 0.25 42.11 -19.92
CA VAL A 11 -0.02 43.23 -20.83
C VAL A 11 1.21 44.10 -21.14
N HIS A 12 2.29 43.96 -20.37
CA HIS A 12 3.56 44.63 -20.58
C HIS A 12 4.56 43.80 -21.41
N GLY A 13 4.13 42.66 -21.96
CA GLY A 13 4.94 41.78 -22.81
C GLY A 13 5.90 40.86 -22.06
N VAL A 14 5.86 40.82 -20.72
CA VAL A 14 6.63 39.82 -19.96
C VAL A 14 5.90 38.48 -20.02
N LYS A 15 6.62 37.45 -20.46
CA LYS A 15 6.15 36.06 -20.53
C LYS A 15 6.78 35.23 -19.42
N GLN A 16 5.94 34.57 -18.63
CA GLN A 16 6.36 33.64 -17.60
C GLN A 16 5.83 32.24 -17.93
N THR A 17 6.68 31.24 -17.77
CA THR A 17 6.34 29.84 -18.04
C THR A 17 6.60 29.01 -16.79
N LEU A 18 5.57 28.32 -16.33
CA LEU A 18 5.63 27.37 -15.23
C LEU A 18 5.46 25.96 -15.80
N CYS A 19 6.42 25.08 -15.51
CA CYS A 19 6.36 23.67 -15.86
C CYS A 19 6.10 22.85 -14.60
N LEU A 20 5.02 22.07 -14.61
CA LEU A 20 4.80 21.03 -13.62
C LEU A 20 5.21 19.69 -14.24
N GLU A 21 6.25 19.09 -13.67
CA GLU A 21 6.73 17.76 -14.04
C GLU A 21 6.17 16.71 -13.08
N THR A 22 6.16 15.46 -13.53
CA THR A 22 5.61 14.30 -12.81
C THR A 22 6.13 14.22 -11.38
N PHE A 23 5.21 14.19 -10.42
CA PHE A 23 5.48 13.88 -9.02
C PHE A 23 5.50 12.37 -8.81
N THR A 24 6.51 11.88 -8.10
CA THR A 24 6.61 10.47 -7.73
C THR A 24 5.63 10.20 -6.58
N VAL A 25 4.56 9.46 -6.85
CA VAL A 25 3.78 8.88 -5.75
C VAL A 25 4.63 7.76 -5.16
N GLY A 26 4.86 7.80 -3.84
CA GLY A 26 5.66 6.81 -3.14
C GLY A 26 5.15 5.38 -3.35
N PRO A 27 5.95 4.36 -3.00
CA PRO A 27 5.58 2.97 -3.24
C PRO A 27 4.19 2.68 -2.66
N GLN A 28 3.31 2.16 -3.51
CA GLN A 28 1.98 1.74 -3.09
C GLN A 28 2.15 0.64 -2.04
N PRO A 29 1.57 0.78 -0.83
CA PRO A 29 1.67 -0.24 0.19
C PRO A 29 1.05 -1.52 -0.37
N SER A 30 1.87 -2.57 -0.52
CA SER A 30 1.38 -3.88 -0.92
C SER A 30 0.54 -4.43 0.22
N SER A 31 -0.77 -4.49 0.04
CA SER A 31 -1.67 -5.25 0.91
C SER A 31 -1.30 -6.72 0.78
N LYS A 32 -0.46 -7.21 1.70
CA LYS A 32 -0.16 -8.64 1.81
C LYS A 32 -1.41 -9.30 2.38
N THR A 33 -2.27 -9.84 1.51
CA THR A 33 -3.40 -10.66 1.95
C THR A 33 -2.84 -11.88 2.65
N THR A 34 -2.97 -11.92 3.98
CA THR A 34 -2.67 -13.10 4.78
C THR A 34 -3.70 -14.16 4.42
N VAL A 35 -3.32 -15.11 3.57
CA VAL A 35 -4.12 -16.32 3.38
C VAL A 35 -4.07 -17.07 4.70
N SER A 36 -5.15 -17.02 5.46
CA SER A 36 -5.33 -17.86 6.64
C SER A 36 -5.19 -19.32 6.22
N ALA A 37 -4.18 -20.01 6.74
CA ALA A 37 -4.00 -21.44 6.52
C ALA A 37 -5.27 -22.21 6.94
N PRO A 38 -5.64 -23.31 6.24
CA PRO A 38 -6.77 -24.11 6.63
C PRO A 38 -6.54 -24.69 8.03
N ALA A 39 -7.54 -24.55 8.91
CA ALA A 39 -7.51 -25.07 10.27
C ALA A 39 -7.39 -26.60 10.24
N ASP A 40 -6.29 -27.13 10.79
CA ASP A 40 -6.08 -28.55 11.04
C ASP A 40 -7.08 -29.03 12.11
N PRO A 41 -7.87 -30.10 11.90
CA PRO A 41 -8.83 -30.57 12.89
C PRO A 41 -8.12 -31.15 14.12
N ALA A 42 -8.54 -30.66 15.28
CA ALA A 42 -8.01 -30.97 16.60
C ALA A 42 -7.74 -32.47 16.86
N LYS A 43 -6.49 -32.80 17.23
CA LYS A 43 -6.17 -34.08 17.87
C LYS A 43 -6.81 -34.10 19.26
N LYS A 44 -7.80 -34.99 19.43
CA LYS A 44 -8.44 -35.33 20.71
C LYS A 44 -7.39 -35.93 21.66
N SER A 45 -6.94 -35.15 22.64
CA SER A 45 -6.13 -35.64 23.76
C SER A 45 -7.05 -36.31 24.78
N THR A 46 -7.03 -37.64 24.85
CA THR A 46 -7.66 -38.42 25.92
C THR A 46 -6.77 -38.32 27.16
N ALA A 47 -7.25 -37.66 28.22
CA ALA A 47 -6.58 -37.67 29.52
C ALA A 47 -6.86 -39.01 30.23
N THR A 48 -5.84 -39.84 30.39
CA THR A 48 -5.84 -41.00 31.29
C THR A 48 -5.52 -40.48 32.70
N ASN A 49 -6.50 -40.46 33.59
CA ASN A 49 -6.26 -40.18 35.01
C ASN A 49 -5.76 -41.48 35.68
N ASP A 50 -4.45 -41.55 35.96
CA ASP A 50 -3.84 -42.56 36.83
C ASP A 50 -3.79 -41.99 38.25
N VAL A 51 -4.81 -42.32 39.06
CA VAL A 51 -4.79 -42.07 40.51
C VAL A 51 -4.20 -43.31 41.16
N ARG A 52 -2.96 -43.19 41.64
CA ARG A 52 -2.22 -44.24 42.32
C ARG A 52 -2.00 -43.87 43.79
N ARG A 53 -2.56 -44.74 44.65
CA ARG A 53 -2.35 -44.94 46.10
C ARG A 53 -2.87 -43.90 47.08
#